data_AF-A0A961I823-F1
#
_entry.id   AF-A0A961I823-F1
#
_cell.length_a   1.000
_cell.length_b   1.000
_cell.length_c   1.000
_cell.angle_alpha   90.00
_cell.angle_beta   90.00
_cell.angle_gamma   90.00
#
_symmetry.space_group_name_H-M   'P 1'
#
loop_
_entity.id
_entity.type
_entity.pdbx_description
1 polymer ?
#
loop_
_entity_poly.entity_id
_entity_poly.type
_entity_poly.pdbx_seq_one_letter_code
_entity_poly.pdbx_strand_id
1 'polypeptide(L)'
;CGFDENLDVFEDWDFWIQIALCCEIVHIDNIGAVYRNYGDSGLGRGLDKSFLRQTRSKVYEKWKSRFSGEQLEDLIQYWDDKTTDLAEKTALNTNQIHTLQQHIDRLEHEKQSNAQFIQSLQKSINSLQSHNSHLSSVINELAQSTSWKMTAPLRFITRIFRGQYREAWDGLRRRILPFGKKIYRILPVRLRQRVLSIVYQLAGRLFAGTEHYELWRIEQNYANHSLPIHAHTALTGLTDVSEVEPLAATPSGRIAIHAHIFYADLAKEFAMFLKHMPYPYDLFVSTSNETDKHTCHQVLSRLPQLNHLTLTVVPNRGRDIAPFFCTFGEKLQQYEYIAHIHSKKSLYSDGKADGWREYLLNQLLGSPLQIQKIFSLLTGDKNAGLIYPQNSTVLPHWANTWLSNKVLGYRLCKKLGITPIPSGYFDFPAGSMFWAQSKALQPLFNAGFNIEDFPEEAGQNDATLAHSLERVFALTARQSGFSTCILQDKQSPSWSRWRIDRYMLHQQEIIETAIRHSDVRIVVFDIFDTLITRPLLNPEDIKKIIADRADKPAGERYLEFRALAENQARQITGHDVDLDAIYRELSALSGLSADAIEQLRTLEETVESTIVSPRPETIA
;
A
#
# COMPACT_ATOMS: atom_id res chain seq x y z
N CYS A 1 31.84 -15.37 12.46
CA CYS A 1 31.86 -13.91 12.69
C CYS A 1 30.80 -13.58 13.74
N GLY A 2 31.07 -12.67 14.66
CA GLY A 2 30.13 -12.26 15.71
C GLY A 2 30.40 -10.84 16.20
N PHE A 3 29.42 -10.21 16.86
CA PHE A 3 29.56 -8.86 17.40
C PHE A 3 30.46 -8.85 18.63
N ASP A 4 31.31 -7.83 18.74
CA ASP A 4 32.14 -7.60 19.91
C ASP A 4 31.44 -6.66 20.88
N GLU A 5 30.89 -7.21 21.95
CA GLU A 5 30.15 -6.46 22.98
C GLU A 5 31.03 -5.47 23.77
N ASN A 6 32.36 -5.47 23.57
CA ASN A 6 33.27 -4.48 24.17
C ASN A 6 33.38 -3.18 23.34
N LEU A 7 32.76 -3.14 22.16
CA LEU A 7 32.69 -1.96 21.29
C LEU A 7 31.36 -1.24 21.53
N ASP A 8 31.43 0.00 22.03
CA ASP A 8 30.25 0.84 22.29
C ASP A 8 29.60 1.34 20.98
N VAL A 9 30.40 1.45 19.91
CA VAL A 9 30.03 1.74 18.52
C VAL A 9 31.06 1.09 17.58
N PHE A 10 30.71 0.91 16.30
CA PHE A 10 31.53 0.25 15.26
C PHE A 10 31.65 -1.28 15.39
N GLU A 11 30.78 -1.90 16.19
CA GLU A 11 30.59 -3.35 16.31
C GLU A 11 30.17 -3.98 14.97
N ASP A 12 29.44 -3.24 14.14
CA ASP A 12 29.06 -3.60 12.78
C ASP A 12 30.26 -3.65 11.83
N TRP A 13 31.16 -2.67 11.90
CA TRP A 13 32.39 -2.64 11.11
C TRP A 13 33.36 -3.76 11.53
N ASP A 14 33.47 -4.03 12.83
CA ASP A 14 34.24 -5.17 13.32
C ASP A 14 33.71 -6.49 12.74
N PHE A 15 32.39 -6.68 12.73
CA PHE A 15 31.75 -7.84 12.13
C PHE A 15 32.04 -7.95 10.62
N TRP A 16 31.98 -6.85 9.88
CA TRP A 16 32.33 -6.84 8.45
C TRP A 16 33.79 -7.19 8.17
N ILE A 17 34.73 -6.73 9.01
CA ILE A 17 36.14 -7.12 8.91
C ILE A 17 36.29 -8.62 9.13
N GLN A 18 35.59 -9.20 10.11
CA GLN A 18 35.59 -10.65 10.30
C GLN A 18 35.08 -11.41 9.07
N ILE A 19 34.00 -10.94 8.43
CA ILE A 19 33.48 -11.55 7.18
C ILE A 19 34.51 -11.46 6.05
N ALA A 20 35.17 -10.32 5.89
CA ALA A 20 36.18 -10.11 4.84
C ALA A 20 37.38 -11.07 4.97
N LEU A 21 37.62 -11.63 6.15
CA LEU A 21 38.65 -12.67 6.35
C LEU A 21 38.19 -14.07 5.92
N CYS A 22 36.88 -14.30 5.85
CA CYS A 22 36.31 -15.58 5.45
C CYS A 22 35.98 -15.64 3.95
N CYS A 23 35.72 -14.50 3.32
CA CYS A 23 35.39 -14.41 1.91
C CYS A 23 35.72 -13.03 1.31
N GLU A 24 35.87 -12.98 0.00
CA GLU A 24 36.02 -11.73 -0.74
C GLU A 24 34.72 -10.93 -0.73
N ILE A 25 34.81 -9.64 -0.41
CA ILE A 25 33.68 -8.70 -0.45
C ILE A 25 33.83 -7.83 -1.70
N VAL A 26 32.87 -7.91 -2.62
CA VAL A 26 32.86 -7.11 -3.86
C VAL A 26 31.96 -5.89 -3.67
N HIS A 27 32.52 -4.70 -3.89
CA HIS A 27 31.73 -3.46 -3.94
C HIS A 27 31.07 -3.31 -5.32
N ILE A 28 29.74 -3.19 -5.34
CA ILE A 28 28.98 -2.88 -6.55
C ILE A 28 28.58 -1.41 -6.47
N ASP A 29 29.16 -0.57 -7.33
CA ASP A 29 28.89 0.86 -7.38
C ASP A 29 27.54 1.18 -8.06
N ASN A 30 26.46 0.68 -7.45
CA ASN A 30 25.09 0.93 -7.85
C ASN A 30 24.22 1.12 -6.59
N ILE A 31 23.20 1.97 -6.69
CA ILE A 31 22.23 2.15 -5.60
C ILE A 31 21.34 0.90 -5.53
N GLY A 32 21.66 -0.02 -4.62
CA GLY A 32 20.89 -1.26 -4.40
C GLY A 32 19.66 -1.08 -3.50
N ALA A 33 19.63 -0.06 -2.65
CA ALA A 33 18.51 0.25 -1.77
C ALA A 33 18.47 1.74 -1.43
N VAL A 34 17.27 2.29 -1.24
CA VAL A 34 17.06 3.64 -0.70
C VAL A 34 16.38 3.49 0.65
N TYR A 35 17.14 3.67 1.73
CA TYR A 35 16.58 3.69 3.07
C TYR A 35 15.69 4.94 3.22
N ARG A 36 14.46 4.76 3.69
CA ARG A 36 13.58 5.86 4.11
C ARG A 36 13.97 6.42 5.49
N ASN A 37 15.26 6.44 5.79
CA ASN A 37 15.77 7.28 6.85
C ASN A 37 16.07 8.64 6.22
N TYR A 38 15.73 9.71 6.91
CA TYR A 38 16.12 11.08 6.54
C TYR A 38 17.66 11.29 6.68
N GLY A 39 18.48 10.27 6.43
CA GLY A 39 19.94 10.28 6.51
C GLY A 39 20.53 10.34 7.91
N ASP A 40 19.71 10.50 8.94
CA ASP A 40 20.17 10.85 10.29
C ASP A 40 19.69 9.80 11.31
N SER A 41 20.39 8.66 11.40
CA SER A 41 20.33 7.84 12.62
C SER A 41 21.08 8.61 13.71
N GLY A 42 20.50 8.78 14.90
CA GLY A 42 21.09 9.52 16.02
C GLY A 42 22.48 9.02 16.46
N LEU A 43 22.92 7.85 15.97
CA LEU A 43 24.27 7.30 16.16
C LEU A 43 25.35 8.00 15.30
N GLY A 44 24.99 8.82 14.31
CA GLY A 44 25.97 9.54 13.46
C GLY A 44 26.11 11.03 13.75
N ARG A 45 25.05 11.68 14.26
CA ARG A 45 24.98 13.14 14.42
C ARG A 45 25.05 13.53 15.89
N GLY A 46 26.08 14.30 16.24
CA GLY A 46 26.24 14.84 17.60
C GLY A 46 27.08 13.98 18.55
N LEU A 47 27.56 12.82 18.10
CA LEU A 47 28.61 12.10 18.83
C LEU A 47 29.88 12.93 18.88
N ASP A 48 30.46 13.01 20.07
CA ASP A 48 31.71 13.70 20.28
C ASP A 48 32.82 13.09 19.40
N LYS A 49 33.55 13.96 18.69
CA LYS A 49 34.64 13.54 17.80
C LYS A 49 35.74 12.81 18.58
N SER A 50 35.94 13.16 19.85
CA SER A 50 36.95 12.51 20.69
C SER A 50 36.52 11.09 21.05
N PHE A 51 35.26 10.89 21.43
CA PHE A 51 34.64 9.57 21.63
C PHE A 51 34.76 8.70 20.38
N LEU A 52 34.33 9.20 19.20
CA LEU A 52 34.43 8.45 17.95
C LEU A 52 35.87 8.04 17.62
N ARG A 53 36.83 8.94 17.85
CA ARG A 53 38.25 8.63 17.63
C ARG A 53 38.73 7.54 18.58
N GLN A 54 38.35 7.61 19.85
CA GLN A 54 38.74 6.61 20.86
C GLN A 54 38.14 5.24 20.52
N THR A 55 36.85 5.16 20.20
CA THR A 55 36.20 3.89 19.90
C THR A 55 36.70 3.29 18.58
N ARG A 56 36.91 4.10 17.54
CA ARG A 56 37.55 3.63 16.29
C ARG A 56 38.97 3.12 16.53
N SER A 57 39.71 3.73 17.46
CA SER A 57 41.04 3.25 17.83
C SER A 57 40.98 1.84 18.44
N LYS A 58 39.92 1.47 19.17
CA LYS A 58 39.75 0.10 19.69
C LYS A 58 39.68 -0.92 18.53
N VAL A 59 38.93 -0.60 17.47
CA VAL A 59 38.84 -1.43 16.26
C VAL A 59 40.21 -1.54 15.58
N TYR A 60 40.93 -0.44 15.42
CA TYR A 60 42.28 -0.47 14.83
C TYR A 60 43.27 -1.28 15.67
N GLU A 61 43.25 -1.13 16.99
CA GLU A 61 44.10 -1.92 17.89
C GLU A 61 43.82 -3.43 17.78
N LYS A 62 42.55 -3.82 17.61
CA LYS A 62 42.14 -5.20 17.40
C LYS A 62 42.66 -5.79 16.08
N TRP A 63 42.66 -5.00 15.00
CA TRP A 63 42.94 -5.50 13.64
C TRP A 63 44.33 -5.16 13.07
N LYS A 64 45.06 -4.21 13.65
CA LYS A 64 46.35 -3.72 13.10
C LYS A 64 47.39 -4.81 12.83
N SER A 65 47.40 -5.88 13.63
CA SER A 65 48.35 -7.00 13.48
C SER A 65 48.02 -7.93 12.32
N ARG A 66 46.82 -7.79 11.73
CA ARG A 66 46.32 -8.63 10.64
C ARG A 66 46.45 -7.97 9.27
N PHE A 67 46.63 -6.65 9.20
CA PHE A 67 46.78 -5.94 7.93
C PHE A 67 48.21 -6.06 7.38
N SER A 68 48.32 -6.34 6.08
CA SER A 68 49.60 -6.25 5.37
C SER A 68 49.97 -4.79 5.13
N GLY A 69 51.25 -4.53 4.82
CA GLY A 69 51.70 -3.19 4.43
C GLY A 69 50.99 -2.67 3.18
N GLU A 70 50.69 -3.55 2.23
CA GLU A 70 49.94 -3.24 1.00
C GLU A 70 48.51 -2.81 1.31
N GLN A 71 47.79 -3.53 2.19
CA GLN A 71 46.44 -3.17 2.60
C GLN A 71 46.38 -1.83 3.34
N LEU A 72 47.43 -1.49 4.10
CA LEU A 72 47.54 -0.19 4.77
C LEU A 72 47.78 0.94 3.75
N GLU A 73 48.59 0.68 2.71
CA GLU A 73 48.81 1.63 1.62
C GLU A 73 47.52 1.84 0.81
N ASP A 74 46.77 0.77 0.50
CA ASP A 74 45.49 0.86 -0.21
C ASP A 74 44.46 1.72 0.55
N LEU A 75 44.44 1.62 1.90
CA LEU A 75 43.58 2.47 2.74
C LEU A 75 43.96 3.95 2.61
N ILE A 76 45.25 4.27 2.55
CA ILE A 76 45.75 5.64 2.37
C ILE A 76 45.39 6.13 0.96
N GLN A 77 45.70 5.33 -0.06
CA GLN A 77 45.42 5.64 -1.45
C GLN A 77 43.93 5.89 -1.69
N TYR A 78 43.04 5.08 -1.09
CA TYR A 78 41.60 5.31 -1.17
C TYR A 78 41.19 6.70 -0.66
N TRP A 79 41.76 7.15 0.45
CA TRP A 79 41.47 8.48 0.99
C TRP A 79 42.06 9.60 0.14
N ASP A 80 43.25 9.41 -0.44
CA ASP A 80 43.84 10.38 -1.36
C ASP A 80 43.05 10.50 -2.66
N ASP A 81 42.63 9.38 -3.25
CA ASP A 81 41.78 9.34 -4.45
C ASP A 81 40.43 10.02 -4.18
N LYS A 82 39.81 9.72 -3.04
CA LYS A 82 38.53 10.32 -2.64
C LYS A 82 38.65 11.82 -2.37
N THR A 83 39.77 12.25 -1.78
CA THR A 83 40.06 13.67 -1.57
C THR A 83 40.22 14.40 -2.90
N THR A 84 40.87 13.75 -3.87
CA THR A 84 41.03 14.26 -5.23
C THR A 84 39.69 14.38 -5.97
N ASP A 85 38.87 13.32 -5.97
CA ASP A 85 37.52 13.33 -6.56
C ASP A 85 36.61 14.40 -5.94
N LEU A 86 36.66 14.57 -4.60
CA LEU A 86 35.91 15.63 -3.92
C LEU A 86 36.39 17.03 -4.32
N ALA A 87 37.70 17.22 -4.49
CA ALA A 87 38.26 18.49 -4.96
C ALA A 87 37.78 18.81 -6.39
N GLU A 88 37.77 17.82 -7.29
CA GLU A 88 37.28 17.96 -8.66
C GLU A 88 35.78 18.28 -8.71
N LYS A 89 34.96 17.55 -7.93
CA LYS A 89 33.51 17.82 -7.79
C LYS A 89 33.26 19.22 -7.23
N THR A 90 34.05 19.66 -6.26
CA THR A 90 33.94 21.01 -5.69
C THR A 90 34.27 22.07 -6.74
N ALA A 91 35.30 21.87 -7.56
CA ALA A 91 35.63 22.75 -8.67
C ALA A 91 34.53 22.79 -9.73
N LEU A 92 33.96 21.63 -10.11
CA LEU A 92 32.85 21.54 -11.05
C LEU A 92 31.60 22.25 -10.53
N ASN A 93 31.22 22.01 -9.28
CA ASN A 93 30.08 22.67 -8.65
C ASN A 93 30.27 24.18 -8.56
N THR A 94 31.49 24.64 -8.28
CA THR A 94 31.84 26.07 -8.28
C THR A 94 31.62 26.68 -9.66
N ASN A 95 32.03 25.98 -10.72
CA ASN A 95 31.77 26.42 -12.10
C ASN A 95 30.27 26.45 -12.42
N GLN A 96 29.50 25.45 -12.00
CA GLN A 96 28.05 25.42 -12.18
C GLN A 96 27.35 26.57 -11.45
N ILE A 97 27.76 26.87 -10.22
CA ILE A 97 27.25 28.02 -9.46
C ILE A 97 27.53 29.32 -10.23
N HIS A 98 28.72 29.47 -10.81
CA HIS A 98 29.04 30.64 -11.62
C HIS A 98 28.13 30.76 -12.86
N THR A 99 27.89 29.66 -13.58
CA THR A 99 26.97 29.64 -14.73
C THR A 99 25.52 29.95 -14.32
N LEU A 100 25.06 29.39 -13.21
CA LEU A 100 23.72 29.66 -12.69
C LEU A 100 23.57 31.12 -12.27
N GLN A 101 24.60 31.72 -11.68
CA GLN A 101 24.60 33.14 -11.33
C GLN A 101 24.46 34.01 -12.58
N GLN A 102 25.22 33.72 -13.66
CA GLN A 102 25.06 34.42 -14.94
C GLN A 102 23.65 34.28 -15.52
N HIS A 103 23.01 33.12 -15.34
CA HIS A 103 21.65 32.88 -15.79
C HIS A 103 20.63 33.68 -14.96
N ILE A 104 20.81 33.76 -13.64
CA ILE A 104 20.00 34.60 -12.75
C ILE A 104 20.09 36.06 -13.19
N ASP A 105 21.29 36.58 -13.43
CA ASP A 105 21.49 37.97 -13.86
C ASP A 105 20.77 38.26 -15.19
N ARG A 106 20.79 37.30 -16.13
CA ARG A 106 20.04 37.39 -17.40
C ARG A 106 18.52 37.43 -17.17
N LEU A 107 18.01 36.54 -16.32
CA LEU A 107 16.59 36.49 -15.97
C LEU A 107 16.14 37.74 -15.23
N GLU A 108 16.99 38.34 -14.39
CA GLU A 108 16.70 39.62 -13.75
C GLU A 108 16.57 40.76 -14.77
N HIS A 109 17.43 40.78 -15.79
CA HIS A 109 17.32 41.74 -16.89
C HIS A 109 16.03 41.54 -17.69
N GLU A 110 15.67 40.30 -18.02
CA GLU A 110 14.39 39.97 -18.68
C GLU A 110 13.18 40.34 -17.81
N LYS A 111 13.25 40.08 -16.50
CA LYS A 111 12.21 40.48 -15.54
C LYS A 111 12.02 42.00 -15.54
N GLN A 112 13.10 42.78 -15.61
CA GLN A 112 13.02 44.23 -15.69
C GLN A 112 12.36 44.71 -16.99
N SER A 113 12.72 44.10 -18.13
CA SER A 113 12.06 44.36 -19.42
C SER A 113 10.57 44.00 -19.38
N ASN A 114 10.22 42.85 -18.83
CA ASN A 114 8.84 42.43 -18.64
C ASN A 114 8.08 43.35 -17.69
N ALA A 115 8.72 43.91 -16.65
CA ALA A 115 8.09 44.88 -15.76
C ALA A 115 7.74 46.17 -16.51
N GLN A 116 8.60 46.64 -17.42
CA GLN A 116 8.30 47.77 -18.30
C GLN A 116 7.13 47.45 -19.25
N PHE A 117 7.09 46.23 -19.80
CA PHE A 117 5.96 45.78 -20.62
C PHE A 117 4.66 45.66 -19.81
N ILE A 118 4.70 45.15 -18.58
CA ILE A 118 3.55 45.13 -17.68
C ILE A 118 3.08 46.54 -17.37
N GLN A 119 3.98 47.50 -17.21
CA GLN A 119 3.61 48.91 -16.99
C GLN A 119 2.91 49.50 -18.23
N SER A 120 3.34 49.16 -19.44
CA SER A 120 2.65 49.58 -20.67
C SER A 120 1.28 48.92 -20.80
N LEU A 121 1.18 47.62 -20.50
CA LEU A 121 -0.09 46.91 -20.45
C LEU A 121 -1.01 47.47 -19.37
N GLN A 122 -0.50 47.85 -18.20
CA GLN A 122 -1.28 48.49 -17.13
C GLN A 122 -1.82 49.84 -17.57
N LYS A 123 -1.06 50.63 -18.35
CA LYS A 123 -1.60 51.86 -18.97
C LYS A 123 -2.77 51.52 -19.91
N SER A 124 -2.64 50.48 -20.72
CA SER A 124 -3.73 50.00 -21.60
C SER A 124 -4.93 49.47 -20.81
N ILE A 125 -4.69 48.70 -19.75
CA ILE A 125 -5.73 48.19 -18.84
C ILE A 125 -6.42 49.36 -18.14
N ASN A 126 -5.71 50.37 -17.67
CA ASN A 126 -6.32 51.55 -17.04
C ASN A 126 -7.21 52.31 -18.03
N SER A 127 -6.77 52.42 -19.29
CA SER A 127 -7.61 52.96 -20.37
C SER A 127 -8.88 52.13 -20.59
N LEU A 128 -8.73 50.81 -20.71
CA LEU A 128 -9.85 49.87 -20.83
C LEU A 128 -10.73 49.82 -19.58
N GLN A 129 -10.18 50.00 -18.39
CA GLN A 129 -10.90 50.06 -17.12
C GLN A 129 -11.65 51.38 -16.99
N SER A 130 -11.11 52.48 -17.49
CA SER A 130 -11.88 53.73 -17.62
C SER A 130 -13.08 53.50 -18.56
N HIS A 131 -12.84 52.82 -19.68
CA HIS A 131 -13.90 52.44 -20.62
C HIS A 131 -14.93 51.47 -20.00
N ASN A 132 -14.46 50.46 -19.27
CA ASN A 132 -15.31 49.52 -18.54
C ASN A 132 -15.96 50.14 -17.32
N SER A 133 -15.40 51.17 -16.70
CA SER A 133 -16.03 51.92 -15.60
C SER A 133 -17.11 52.82 -16.14
N HIS A 134 -16.93 53.36 -17.34
CA HIS A 134 -17.99 54.02 -18.09
C HIS A 134 -19.11 53.03 -18.43
N LEU A 135 -18.80 51.88 -19.03
CA LEU A 135 -19.79 50.82 -19.30
C LEU A 135 -20.40 50.24 -18.02
N SER A 136 -19.61 50.12 -16.96
CA SER A 136 -20.08 49.66 -15.65
C SER A 136 -20.91 50.74 -14.98
N SER A 137 -20.68 52.03 -15.21
CA SER A 137 -21.59 53.10 -14.77
C SER A 137 -22.95 52.91 -15.42
N VAL A 138 -22.98 52.57 -16.71
CA VAL A 138 -24.22 52.22 -17.42
C VAL A 138 -24.86 50.94 -16.87
N ILE A 139 -24.06 49.90 -16.59
CA ILE A 139 -24.53 48.65 -15.99
C ILE A 139 -24.94 48.84 -14.52
N ASN A 140 -24.31 49.74 -13.77
CA ASN A 140 -24.61 50.03 -12.36
C ASN A 140 -25.80 50.98 -12.28
N GLU A 141 -26.04 51.86 -13.24
CA GLU A 141 -27.35 52.51 -13.41
C GLU A 141 -28.44 51.45 -13.63
N LEU A 142 -28.15 50.42 -14.44
CA LEU A 142 -29.03 49.24 -14.61
C LEU A 142 -29.13 48.35 -13.36
N ALA A 143 -28.07 48.18 -12.57
CA ALA A 143 -27.97 47.23 -11.44
C ALA A 143 -28.23 47.88 -10.08
N GLN A 144 -28.16 49.20 -9.98
CA GLN A 144 -28.66 50.04 -8.90
C GLN A 144 -30.09 50.49 -9.16
N SER A 145 -30.64 50.21 -10.34
CA SER A 145 -32.08 50.14 -10.50
C SER A 145 -32.64 49.25 -9.38
N THR A 146 -33.73 49.71 -8.78
CA THR A 146 -34.35 49.12 -7.61
C THR A 146 -34.67 47.63 -7.78
N SER A 147 -34.73 47.13 -9.04
CA SER A 147 -35.00 45.74 -9.39
C SER A 147 -33.83 44.76 -9.17
N TRP A 148 -32.56 45.18 -9.32
CA TRP A 148 -31.41 44.26 -9.35
C TRP A 148 -30.72 44.08 -7.99
N LYS A 149 -30.82 45.08 -7.10
CA LYS A 149 -30.38 45.01 -5.69
C LYS A 149 -31.32 44.17 -4.83
N MET A 150 -32.63 44.31 -5.04
CA MET A 150 -33.67 43.53 -4.34
C MET A 150 -33.56 42.02 -4.57
N THR A 151 -32.99 41.60 -5.71
CA THR A 151 -32.96 40.19 -6.13
C THR A 151 -31.64 39.46 -5.81
N ALA A 152 -30.62 40.10 -5.23
CA ALA A 152 -29.33 39.47 -4.93
C ALA A 152 -29.38 38.33 -3.87
N PRO A 153 -30.06 38.48 -2.72
CA PRO A 153 -30.29 37.35 -1.79
C PRO A 153 -31.14 36.27 -2.46
N LEU A 154 -32.14 36.71 -3.24
CA LEU A 154 -33.03 35.83 -4.00
C LEU A 154 -32.26 34.99 -5.02
N ARG A 155 -31.15 35.47 -5.61
CA ARG A 155 -30.30 34.75 -6.57
C ARG A 155 -29.40 33.69 -5.94
N PHE A 156 -28.88 33.95 -4.75
CA PHE A 156 -28.18 32.92 -3.96
C PHE A 156 -29.15 31.82 -3.53
N ILE A 157 -30.33 32.22 -3.04
CA ILE A 157 -31.40 31.32 -2.61
C ILE A 157 -32.01 30.55 -3.80
N THR A 158 -32.26 31.18 -4.95
CA THR A 158 -32.78 30.51 -6.15
C THR A 158 -31.79 29.55 -6.78
N ARG A 159 -30.47 29.78 -6.68
CA ARG A 159 -29.46 28.80 -7.10
C ARG A 159 -29.45 27.56 -6.20
N ILE A 160 -29.68 27.74 -4.89
CA ILE A 160 -29.91 26.64 -3.94
C ILE A 160 -31.21 25.88 -4.27
N PHE A 161 -32.32 26.59 -4.54
CA PHE A 161 -33.61 25.96 -4.88
C PHE A 161 -33.66 25.31 -6.27
N ARG A 162 -32.82 25.72 -7.23
CA ARG A 162 -32.70 25.14 -8.58
C ARG A 162 -31.76 23.93 -8.64
N GLY A 163 -31.25 23.44 -7.51
CA GLY A 163 -30.35 22.28 -7.47
C GLY A 163 -28.91 22.58 -7.88
N GLN A 164 -28.55 23.84 -8.14
CA GLN A 164 -27.22 24.30 -8.56
C GLN A 164 -26.30 24.52 -7.35
N TYR A 165 -26.20 23.48 -6.51
CA TYR A 165 -25.47 23.54 -5.25
C TYR A 165 -23.96 23.74 -5.48
N ARG A 166 -23.40 23.13 -6.52
CA ARG A 166 -21.95 23.13 -6.77
C ARG A 166 -21.44 24.54 -7.10
N GLU A 167 -22.14 25.29 -7.96
CA GLU A 167 -21.74 26.65 -8.34
C GLU A 167 -21.94 27.69 -7.21
N ALA A 168 -22.94 27.49 -6.35
CA ALA A 168 -23.19 28.35 -5.19
C ALA A 168 -22.10 28.18 -4.11
N TRP A 169 -21.68 26.94 -3.83
CA TRP A 169 -20.67 26.63 -2.83
C TRP A 169 -19.23 26.87 -3.32
N ASP A 170 -18.93 26.70 -4.62
CA ASP A 170 -17.60 27.00 -5.18
C ASP A 170 -17.21 28.48 -5.09
N GLY A 171 -18.17 29.38 -5.28
CA GLY A 171 -17.96 30.82 -5.12
C GLY A 171 -17.64 31.23 -3.68
N LEU A 172 -18.26 30.55 -2.71
CA LEU A 172 -17.99 30.75 -1.28
C LEU A 172 -16.64 30.12 -0.88
N ARG A 173 -16.33 28.93 -1.39
CA ARG A 173 -15.10 28.18 -1.13
C ARG A 173 -13.84 28.95 -1.54
N ARG A 174 -13.81 29.53 -2.75
CA ARG A 174 -12.65 30.32 -3.24
C ARG A 174 -12.35 31.55 -2.40
N ARG A 175 -13.35 32.14 -1.75
CA ARG A 175 -13.19 33.33 -0.90
C ARG A 175 -12.70 32.99 0.51
N ILE A 176 -13.12 31.85 1.07
CA ILE A 176 -12.87 31.51 2.49
C ILE A 176 -11.60 30.67 2.69
N LEU A 177 -11.27 29.74 1.78
CA LEU A 177 -10.17 28.79 1.95
C LEU A 177 -8.77 29.41 2.17
N PRO A 178 -8.37 30.48 1.45
CA PRO A 178 -7.05 31.11 1.64
C PRO A 178 -6.89 31.73 3.03
N PHE A 179 -7.97 32.31 3.56
CA PHE A 179 -8.00 32.90 4.89
C PHE A 179 -7.96 31.82 5.99
N GLY A 180 -8.74 30.75 5.81
CA GLY A 180 -8.72 29.59 6.72
C GLY A 180 -7.34 28.91 6.81
N LYS A 181 -6.63 28.75 5.69
CA LYS A 181 -5.26 28.20 5.68
C LYS A 181 -4.26 29.09 6.43
N LYS A 182 -4.43 30.41 6.37
CA LYS A 182 -3.57 31.37 7.09
C LYS A 182 -3.82 31.29 8.61
N ILE A 183 -5.08 31.20 9.03
CA ILE A 183 -5.46 31.00 10.43
C ILE A 183 -4.96 29.66 10.97
N TYR A 184 -5.16 28.57 10.23
CA TYR A 184 -4.72 27.22 10.63
C TYR A 184 -3.21 27.14 10.93
N ARG A 185 -2.39 27.83 10.14
CA ARG A 185 -0.93 27.87 10.36
C ARG A 185 -0.51 28.64 11.61
N ILE A 186 -1.33 29.57 12.08
CA ILE A 186 -1.08 30.40 13.27
C ILE A 186 -1.49 29.68 14.57
N LEU A 187 -2.36 28.67 14.49
CA LEU A 187 -2.83 27.93 15.67
C LEU A 187 -1.72 27.09 16.33
N PRO A 188 -1.67 27.02 17.69
CA PRO A 188 -0.82 26.10 18.43
C PRO A 188 -1.10 24.64 18.04
N VAL A 189 -0.06 23.82 17.88
CA VAL A 189 -0.17 22.43 17.36
C VAL A 189 -1.16 21.59 18.17
N ARG A 190 -1.17 21.73 19.50
CA ARG A 190 -2.12 21.05 20.43
C ARG A 190 -3.61 21.32 20.10
N LEU A 191 -3.92 22.47 19.51
CA LEU A 191 -5.28 22.88 19.17
C LEU A 191 -5.61 22.66 17.69
N ARG A 192 -4.62 22.43 16.82
CA ARG A 192 -4.83 22.30 15.37
C ARG A 192 -5.79 21.16 15.06
N GLN A 193 -5.57 19.97 15.63
CA GLN A 193 -6.44 18.82 15.40
C GLN A 193 -7.86 19.02 15.97
N ARG A 194 -7.99 19.67 17.13
CA ARG A 194 -9.28 19.98 17.76
C ARG A 194 -10.08 21.03 16.97
N VAL A 195 -9.43 22.09 16.51
CA VAL A 195 -10.07 23.13 15.70
C VAL A 195 -10.37 22.60 14.31
N LEU A 196 -9.46 21.84 13.70
CA LEU A 196 -9.69 21.23 12.39
C LEU A 196 -10.83 20.21 12.45
N SER A 197 -10.91 19.40 13.51
CA SER A 197 -12.03 18.49 13.74
C SER A 197 -13.36 19.22 13.92
N ILE A 198 -13.42 20.26 14.75
CA ILE A 198 -14.63 21.10 14.91
C ILE A 198 -15.03 21.76 13.58
N VAL A 199 -14.08 22.30 12.82
CA VAL A 199 -14.33 22.89 11.50
C VAL A 199 -14.85 21.84 10.51
N TYR A 200 -14.27 20.64 10.51
CA TYR A 200 -14.71 19.56 9.66
C TYR A 200 -16.07 18.97 10.08
N GLN A 201 -16.43 18.99 11.37
CA GLN A 201 -17.77 18.64 11.86
C GLN A 201 -18.82 19.69 11.47
N LEU A 202 -18.52 20.98 11.63
CA LEU A 202 -19.47 22.09 11.39
C LEU A 202 -19.58 22.47 9.91
N ALA A 203 -18.49 22.40 9.16
CA ALA A 203 -18.37 22.88 7.79
C ALA A 203 -17.93 21.79 6.80
N GLY A 204 -18.12 20.51 7.14
CA GLY A 204 -17.63 19.38 6.34
C GLY A 204 -18.05 19.36 4.87
N ARG A 205 -19.19 19.95 4.53
CA ARG A 205 -19.66 20.09 3.14
C ARG A 205 -18.77 21.01 2.28
N LEU A 206 -18.03 21.94 2.88
CA LEU A 206 -17.06 22.81 2.18
C LEU A 206 -15.74 22.10 1.84
N PHE A 207 -15.45 20.99 2.53
CA PHE A 207 -14.19 20.25 2.42
C PHE A 207 -14.35 18.85 1.79
N ALA A 208 -15.59 18.45 1.49
CA ALA A 208 -15.91 17.20 0.82
C ALA A 208 -15.09 17.00 -0.46
N GLY A 209 -14.48 15.82 -0.60
CA GLY A 209 -13.61 15.48 -1.73
C GLY A 209 -12.15 15.95 -1.63
N THR A 210 -11.73 16.58 -0.52
CA THR A 210 -10.30 16.83 -0.27
C THR A 210 -9.67 15.69 0.51
N GLU A 211 -8.48 15.26 0.12
CA GLU A 211 -7.82 14.06 0.67
C GLU A 211 -7.72 14.07 2.20
N HIS A 212 -7.30 15.19 2.80
CA HIS A 212 -7.14 15.31 4.26
C HIS A 212 -8.47 15.32 5.03
N TYR A 213 -9.53 15.93 4.49
CA TYR A 213 -10.86 15.90 5.12
C TYR A 213 -11.46 14.50 5.06
N GLU A 214 -11.25 13.80 3.93
CA GLU A 214 -11.74 12.44 3.76
C GLU A 214 -11.03 11.46 4.69
N LEU A 215 -9.71 11.59 4.88
CA LEU A 215 -8.93 10.80 5.84
C LEU A 215 -9.36 11.08 7.30
N TRP A 216 -9.46 12.35 7.70
CA TRP A 216 -9.91 12.72 9.05
C TRP A 216 -11.34 12.23 9.33
N ARG A 217 -12.25 12.34 8.36
CA ARG A 217 -13.65 11.87 8.48
C ARG A 217 -13.73 10.35 8.61
N ILE A 218 -12.79 9.63 8.00
CA ILE A 218 -12.64 8.17 8.12
C ILE A 218 -12.10 7.86 9.52
N GLU A 219 -10.98 8.45 9.93
CA GLU A 219 -10.36 8.21 11.24
C GLU A 219 -11.32 8.44 12.41
N GLN A 220 -12.11 9.52 12.43
CA GLN A 220 -13.08 9.78 13.51
C GLN A 220 -14.19 8.73 13.64
N ASN A 221 -14.58 8.07 12.54
CA ASN A 221 -15.60 7.03 12.57
C ASN A 221 -15.04 5.65 12.94
N TYR A 222 -13.71 5.45 12.86
CA TYR A 222 -13.07 4.15 13.10
C TYR A 222 -12.10 4.13 14.30
N ALA A 223 -11.70 5.29 14.84
CA ALA A 223 -10.77 5.42 15.97
C ALA A 223 -11.30 4.82 17.29
N ASN A 224 -12.61 4.61 17.43
CA ASN A 224 -13.21 4.06 18.65
C ASN A 224 -13.63 2.59 18.54
N HIS A 225 -13.34 1.90 17.43
CA HIS A 225 -13.72 0.50 17.22
C HIS A 225 -12.59 -0.36 16.65
N SER A 226 -11.34 -0.09 17.04
CA SER A 226 -10.26 -1.08 16.93
C SER A 226 -10.35 -2.11 18.07
N LEU A 227 -11.49 -2.80 18.16
CA LEU A 227 -11.62 -4.05 18.91
C LEU A 227 -11.27 -5.21 17.97
N PRO A 228 -10.72 -6.30 18.51
CA PRO A 228 -10.03 -7.32 17.73
C PRO A 228 -10.98 -7.83 16.67
N ILE A 229 -10.56 -7.76 15.40
CA ILE A 229 -11.10 -8.68 14.41
C ILE A 229 -10.97 -10.04 15.07
N HIS A 230 -12.11 -10.60 15.48
CA HIS A 230 -12.19 -11.83 16.22
C HIS A 230 -11.27 -12.87 15.58
N ALA A 231 -10.73 -13.75 16.42
CA ALA A 231 -9.82 -14.86 16.14
C ALA A 231 -10.17 -15.82 14.97
N HIS A 232 -11.09 -15.44 14.09
CA HIS A 232 -11.42 -16.08 12.82
C HIS A 232 -10.42 -15.76 11.69
N THR A 233 -9.42 -14.90 11.92
CA THR A 233 -8.16 -14.89 11.15
C THR A 233 -7.14 -15.90 11.71
N ALA A 234 -7.59 -17.04 12.23
CA ALA A 234 -6.70 -18.15 12.56
C ALA A 234 -5.82 -18.48 11.36
N LEU A 235 -4.49 -18.37 11.48
CA LEU A 235 -3.55 -18.66 10.39
C LEU A 235 -3.79 -20.04 9.73
N THR A 236 -4.48 -20.94 10.43
CA THR A 236 -4.72 -22.34 10.10
C THR A 236 -6.04 -22.66 9.40
N GLY A 237 -6.87 -21.66 9.05
CA GLY A 237 -8.19 -21.83 8.43
C GLY A 237 -8.19 -22.27 6.96
N LEU A 238 -7.57 -23.41 6.65
CA LEU A 238 -7.51 -24.00 5.32
C LEU A 238 -8.56 -25.12 5.18
N THR A 239 -9.16 -25.24 4.00
CA THR A 239 -10.11 -26.30 3.66
C THR A 239 -9.39 -27.39 2.89
N ASP A 240 -9.35 -28.59 3.45
CA ASP A 240 -8.94 -29.79 2.73
C ASP A 240 -10.09 -30.29 1.86
N VAL A 241 -9.98 -30.07 0.55
CA VAL A 241 -10.98 -30.54 -0.43
C VAL A 241 -11.04 -32.06 -0.49
N SER A 242 -9.97 -32.77 -0.11
CA SER A 242 -9.97 -34.24 -0.17
C SER A 242 -10.97 -34.87 0.81
N GLU A 243 -11.26 -34.21 1.93
CA GLU A 243 -12.24 -34.62 2.96
C GLU A 243 -13.69 -34.28 2.60
N VAL A 244 -13.90 -33.51 1.53
CA VAL A 244 -15.23 -33.11 1.08
C VAL A 244 -15.79 -34.18 0.13
N GLU A 245 -17.01 -34.63 0.40
CA GLU A 245 -17.75 -35.51 -0.51
C GLU A 245 -18.14 -34.77 -1.80
N PRO A 246 -17.97 -35.38 -2.99
CA PRO A 246 -18.28 -34.72 -4.25
C PRO A 246 -19.80 -34.59 -4.48
N LEU A 247 -20.23 -33.44 -4.99
CA LEU A 247 -21.62 -33.23 -5.41
C LEU A 247 -21.89 -33.98 -6.73
N ALA A 248 -22.44 -35.19 -6.63
CA ALA A 248 -22.72 -36.01 -7.81
C ALA A 248 -23.82 -35.43 -8.72
N ALA A 249 -24.84 -34.80 -8.13
CA ALA A 249 -25.94 -34.19 -8.87
C ALA A 249 -25.58 -32.78 -9.36
N THR A 250 -26.24 -32.32 -10.44
CA THR A 250 -26.14 -30.94 -10.88
C THR A 250 -26.67 -30.00 -9.79
N PRO A 251 -25.91 -28.96 -9.38
CA PRO A 251 -26.38 -28.00 -8.39
C PRO A 251 -27.60 -27.23 -8.90
N SER A 252 -28.50 -26.84 -8.00
CA SER A 252 -29.61 -25.96 -8.34
C SER A 252 -29.10 -24.54 -8.58
N GLY A 253 -29.47 -23.95 -9.73
CA GLY A 253 -29.04 -22.62 -10.15
C GLY A 253 -28.20 -22.63 -11.43
N ARG A 254 -28.10 -21.47 -12.08
CA ARG A 254 -27.26 -21.32 -13.28
C ARG A 254 -25.82 -21.04 -12.91
N ILE A 255 -24.89 -21.59 -13.70
CA ILE A 255 -23.45 -21.43 -13.52
C ILE A 255 -22.89 -20.59 -14.67
N ALA A 256 -22.10 -19.57 -14.35
CA ALA A 256 -21.30 -18.83 -15.33
C ALA A 256 -19.81 -18.90 -15.00
N ILE A 257 -18.98 -18.94 -16.04
CA ILE A 257 -17.54 -18.78 -15.91
C ILE A 257 -17.13 -17.54 -16.70
N HIS A 258 -16.48 -16.59 -16.03
CA HIS A 258 -15.81 -15.48 -16.67
C HIS A 258 -14.33 -15.80 -16.87
N ALA A 259 -13.86 -15.73 -18.12
CA ALA A 259 -12.47 -15.92 -18.49
C ALA A 259 -11.91 -14.68 -19.19
N HIS A 260 -11.01 -13.95 -18.53
CA HIS A 260 -10.27 -12.87 -19.17
C HIS A 260 -9.04 -13.40 -19.91
N ILE A 261 -9.15 -13.60 -21.23
CA ILE A 261 -8.07 -14.14 -22.07
C ILE A 261 -7.38 -12.99 -22.81
N PHE A 262 -6.44 -12.33 -22.13
CA PHE A 262 -5.58 -11.31 -22.73
C PHE A 262 -4.54 -11.93 -23.67
N TYR A 263 -3.96 -13.06 -23.27
CA TYR A 263 -3.01 -13.83 -24.06
C TYR A 263 -3.72 -15.00 -24.75
N ALA A 264 -4.04 -14.85 -26.05
CA ALA A 264 -4.83 -15.83 -26.81
C ALA A 264 -4.10 -17.16 -27.06
N ASP A 265 -2.77 -17.19 -26.99
CA ASP A 265 -1.99 -18.42 -27.10
C ASP A 265 -2.30 -19.41 -25.95
N LEU A 266 -2.77 -18.89 -24.81
CA LEU A 266 -3.20 -19.69 -23.66
C LEU A 266 -4.64 -20.23 -23.78
N ALA A 267 -5.39 -19.89 -24.84
CA ALA A 267 -6.78 -20.36 -24.99
C ALA A 267 -6.91 -21.89 -24.98
N LYS A 268 -5.91 -22.60 -25.53
CA LYS A 268 -5.87 -24.08 -25.52
C LYS A 268 -5.68 -24.64 -24.10
N GLU A 269 -4.83 -24.02 -23.30
CA GLU A 269 -4.63 -24.36 -21.88
C GLU A 269 -5.94 -24.20 -21.11
N PHE A 270 -6.61 -23.04 -21.28
CA PHE A 270 -7.90 -22.79 -20.64
C PHE A 270 -8.97 -23.79 -21.05
N ALA A 271 -9.01 -24.17 -22.33
CA ALA A 271 -9.91 -25.20 -22.81
C ALA A 271 -9.67 -26.57 -22.17
N MET A 272 -8.42 -26.91 -21.81
CA MET A 272 -8.12 -28.15 -21.09
C MET A 272 -8.76 -28.15 -19.69
N PHE A 273 -8.64 -27.05 -18.95
CA PHE A 273 -9.28 -26.92 -17.63
C PHE A 273 -10.81 -26.84 -17.72
N LEU A 274 -11.36 -26.07 -18.66
CA LEU A 274 -12.81 -25.90 -18.81
C LEU A 274 -13.51 -27.20 -19.25
N LYS A 275 -12.82 -28.12 -19.92
CA LYS A 275 -13.34 -29.46 -20.24
C LYS A 275 -13.65 -30.30 -19.02
N HIS A 276 -13.04 -30.01 -17.87
CA HIS A 276 -13.31 -30.72 -16.63
C HIS A 276 -14.66 -30.36 -16.01
N MET A 277 -15.33 -29.30 -16.49
CA MET A 277 -16.59 -28.85 -15.91
C MET A 277 -17.66 -29.96 -16.01
N PRO A 278 -18.14 -30.50 -14.88
CA PRO A 278 -19.07 -31.64 -14.88
C PRO A 278 -20.54 -31.22 -15.06
N TYR A 279 -20.83 -29.92 -15.02
CA TYR A 279 -22.19 -29.37 -15.06
C TYR A 279 -22.38 -28.39 -16.22
N PRO A 280 -23.61 -28.23 -16.73
CA PRO A 280 -23.92 -27.22 -17.73
C PRO A 280 -23.58 -25.79 -17.26
N TYR A 281 -22.93 -25.00 -18.11
CA TYR A 281 -22.49 -23.64 -17.76
C TYR A 281 -22.49 -22.69 -18.97
N ASP A 282 -22.54 -21.39 -18.69
CA ASP A 282 -22.33 -20.33 -19.68
C ASP A 282 -20.93 -19.73 -19.52
N LEU A 283 -20.26 -19.47 -20.64
CA LEU A 283 -18.89 -18.97 -20.68
C LEU A 283 -18.86 -17.53 -21.24
N PHE A 284 -18.28 -16.62 -20.46
CA PHE A 284 -18.07 -15.22 -20.81
C PHE A 284 -16.58 -14.96 -20.97
N VAL A 285 -16.15 -14.62 -22.18
CA VAL A 285 -14.74 -14.43 -22.52
C VAL A 285 -14.50 -12.99 -22.95
N SER A 286 -13.59 -12.31 -22.29
CA SER A 286 -13.04 -11.04 -22.81
C SER A 286 -11.68 -11.25 -23.45
N THR A 287 -11.43 -10.61 -24.59
CA THR A 287 -10.15 -10.66 -25.34
C THR A 287 -9.65 -9.27 -25.69
N SER A 288 -8.38 -9.16 -26.11
CA SER A 288 -7.73 -7.86 -26.40
C SER A 288 -8.08 -7.29 -27.79
N ASN A 289 -8.38 -8.14 -28.77
CA ASN A 289 -8.68 -7.76 -30.15
C ASN A 289 -9.54 -8.85 -30.86
N GLU A 290 -9.99 -8.55 -32.09
CA GLU A 290 -10.85 -9.46 -32.86
C GLU A 290 -10.12 -10.73 -33.35
N THR A 291 -8.81 -10.68 -33.61
CA THR A 291 -8.01 -11.85 -33.97
C THR A 291 -7.95 -12.85 -32.80
N ASP A 292 -7.69 -12.33 -31.60
CA ASP A 292 -7.68 -13.11 -30.36
C ASP A 292 -9.05 -13.69 -30.06
N LYS A 293 -10.11 -12.91 -30.30
CA LYS A 293 -11.50 -13.37 -30.18
C LYS A 293 -11.81 -14.53 -31.11
N HIS A 294 -11.35 -14.46 -32.36
CA HIS A 294 -11.53 -15.56 -33.31
C HIS A 294 -10.78 -16.82 -32.88
N THR A 295 -9.52 -16.68 -32.43
CA THR A 295 -8.72 -17.78 -31.87
C THR A 295 -9.43 -18.43 -30.67
N CYS A 296 -9.93 -17.61 -29.73
CA CYS A 296 -10.67 -18.11 -28.57
C CYS A 296 -11.97 -18.80 -28.98
N HIS A 297 -12.71 -18.25 -29.94
CA HIS A 297 -13.95 -18.87 -30.42
C HIS A 297 -13.69 -20.27 -31.01
N GLN A 298 -12.69 -20.41 -31.88
CA GLN A 298 -12.35 -21.71 -32.48
C GLN A 298 -12.04 -22.80 -31.44
N VAL A 299 -11.40 -22.41 -30.35
CA VAL A 299 -10.95 -23.33 -29.30
C VAL A 299 -12.07 -23.62 -28.29
N LEU A 300 -12.84 -22.61 -27.89
CA LEU A 300 -13.77 -22.68 -26.77
C LEU A 300 -15.21 -23.04 -27.17
N SER A 301 -15.60 -22.87 -28.44
CA SER A 301 -17.00 -23.12 -28.87
C SER A 301 -17.42 -24.59 -28.85
N ARG A 302 -16.49 -25.53 -28.65
CA ARG A 302 -16.72 -26.98 -28.68
C ARG A 302 -16.49 -27.63 -27.30
N LEU A 303 -16.52 -26.85 -26.24
CA LEU A 303 -16.34 -27.37 -24.89
C LEU A 303 -17.55 -28.23 -24.48
N PRO A 304 -17.33 -29.33 -23.75
CA PRO A 304 -18.42 -30.12 -23.18
C PRO A 304 -19.18 -29.29 -22.14
N GLN A 305 -20.47 -29.59 -21.96
CA GLN A 305 -21.36 -28.90 -20.99
C GLN A 305 -21.53 -27.39 -21.22
N LEU A 306 -20.98 -26.84 -22.30
CA LEU A 306 -21.14 -25.43 -22.65
C LEU A 306 -22.54 -25.20 -23.22
N ASN A 307 -23.32 -24.37 -22.56
CA ASN A 307 -24.65 -23.95 -23.02
C ASN A 307 -24.56 -22.73 -23.94
N HIS A 308 -23.92 -21.66 -23.47
CA HIS A 308 -23.74 -20.43 -24.23
C HIS A 308 -22.31 -19.89 -24.11
N LEU A 309 -21.76 -19.40 -25.23
CA LEU A 309 -20.46 -18.73 -25.29
C LEU A 309 -20.63 -17.27 -25.72
N THR A 310 -20.24 -16.34 -24.86
CA THR A 310 -20.17 -14.90 -25.16
C THR A 310 -18.72 -14.49 -25.27
N LEU A 311 -18.28 -13.93 -26.40
CA LEU A 311 -16.96 -13.31 -26.51
C LEU A 311 -17.06 -11.80 -26.80
N THR A 312 -16.27 -11.00 -26.09
CA THR A 312 -16.25 -9.54 -26.23
C THR A 312 -14.83 -9.00 -26.25
N VAL A 313 -14.51 -8.14 -27.22
CA VAL A 313 -13.24 -7.39 -27.22
C VAL A 313 -13.35 -6.24 -26.23
N VAL A 314 -12.35 -6.09 -25.36
CA VAL A 314 -12.32 -5.07 -24.31
C VAL A 314 -11.02 -4.26 -24.39
N PRO A 315 -11.02 -2.98 -23.97
CA PRO A 315 -9.79 -2.20 -23.88
C PRO A 315 -8.84 -2.80 -22.84
N ASN A 316 -7.53 -2.62 -23.05
CA ASN A 316 -6.51 -2.99 -22.07
C ASN A 316 -6.49 -1.98 -20.90
N ARG A 317 -7.52 -2.02 -20.05
CA ARG A 317 -7.73 -1.09 -18.94
C ARG A 317 -8.42 -1.80 -17.80
N GLY A 318 -7.86 -1.68 -16.59
CA GLY A 318 -8.38 -2.38 -15.40
C GLY A 318 -8.19 -3.89 -15.39
N ARG A 319 -7.36 -4.43 -16.31
CA ARG A 319 -6.90 -5.82 -16.38
C ARG A 319 -8.07 -6.81 -16.43
N ASP A 320 -8.02 -7.88 -15.64
CA ASP A 320 -9.08 -8.88 -15.52
C ASP A 320 -10.31 -8.39 -14.73
N ILE A 321 -10.11 -7.43 -13.82
CA ILE A 321 -11.15 -6.93 -12.91
C ILE A 321 -12.19 -6.07 -13.63
N ALA A 322 -11.77 -5.16 -14.52
CA ALA A 322 -12.72 -4.28 -15.21
C ALA A 322 -13.66 -5.03 -16.16
N PRO A 323 -13.21 -5.98 -17.01
CA PRO A 323 -14.13 -6.80 -17.82
C PRO A 323 -15.14 -7.59 -16.99
N PHE A 324 -14.72 -8.08 -15.81
CA PHE A 324 -15.62 -8.80 -14.90
C PHE A 324 -16.77 -7.94 -14.38
N PHE A 325 -16.49 -6.70 -13.96
CA PHE A 325 -17.51 -5.81 -13.41
C PHE A 325 -18.21 -4.93 -14.46
N CYS A 326 -17.44 -4.26 -15.33
CA CYS A 326 -17.95 -3.27 -16.26
C CYS A 326 -18.54 -3.90 -17.54
N THR A 327 -17.94 -4.98 -18.05
CA THR A 327 -18.39 -5.60 -19.31
C THR A 327 -19.44 -6.67 -19.06
N PHE A 328 -19.19 -7.56 -18.10
CA PHE A 328 -20.05 -8.72 -17.87
C PHE A 328 -20.85 -8.66 -16.56
N GLY A 329 -20.61 -7.68 -15.70
CA GLY A 329 -21.19 -7.63 -14.35
C GLY A 329 -22.72 -7.71 -14.33
N GLU A 330 -23.39 -6.98 -15.24
CA GLU A 330 -24.86 -7.01 -15.34
C GLU A 330 -25.43 -8.40 -15.61
N LYS A 331 -24.72 -9.22 -16.39
CA LYS A 331 -25.12 -10.59 -16.73
C LYS A 331 -24.68 -11.56 -15.64
N LEU A 332 -23.43 -11.46 -15.18
CA LEU A 332 -22.84 -12.38 -14.20
C LEU A 332 -23.62 -12.39 -12.88
N GLN A 333 -24.10 -11.23 -12.41
CA GLN A 333 -24.88 -11.16 -11.16
C GLN A 333 -26.22 -11.90 -11.22
N GLN A 334 -26.70 -12.31 -12.41
CA GLN A 334 -27.95 -13.05 -12.59
C GLN A 334 -27.77 -14.57 -12.52
N TYR A 335 -26.54 -15.05 -12.33
CA TYR A 335 -26.22 -16.47 -12.13
C TYR A 335 -26.20 -16.77 -10.63
N GLU A 336 -26.40 -18.03 -10.25
CA GLU A 336 -26.28 -18.41 -8.84
C GLU A 336 -24.80 -18.58 -8.46
N TYR A 337 -24.03 -19.22 -9.34
CA TYR A 337 -22.60 -19.45 -9.16
C TYR A 337 -21.79 -18.85 -10.30
N ILE A 338 -20.68 -18.22 -9.95
CA ILE A 338 -19.75 -17.61 -10.88
C ILE A 338 -18.31 -18.05 -10.59
N ALA A 339 -17.55 -18.30 -11.64
CA ALA A 339 -16.09 -18.38 -11.56
C ALA A 339 -15.45 -17.18 -12.25
N HIS A 340 -14.31 -16.74 -11.74
CA HIS A 340 -13.44 -15.76 -12.39
C HIS A 340 -12.05 -16.37 -12.59
N ILE A 341 -11.57 -16.39 -13.84
CA ILE A 341 -10.24 -16.86 -14.23
C ILE A 341 -9.62 -15.94 -15.29
N HIS A 342 -8.30 -15.91 -15.41
CA HIS A 342 -7.62 -15.02 -16.37
C HIS A 342 -6.29 -15.55 -16.91
N SER A 343 -5.90 -15.15 -18.12
CA SER A 343 -4.67 -15.65 -18.78
C SER A 343 -3.40 -14.83 -18.51
N LYS A 344 -3.42 -13.92 -17.52
CA LYS A 344 -2.25 -13.08 -17.17
C LYS A 344 -0.95 -13.90 -17.08
N LYS A 345 0.08 -13.45 -17.81
CA LYS A 345 1.45 -13.97 -17.75
C LYS A 345 2.27 -13.15 -16.76
N SER A 346 3.17 -13.82 -16.05
CA SER A 346 4.10 -13.20 -15.09
C SER A 346 5.35 -12.64 -15.79
N LEU A 347 5.18 -11.79 -16.81
CA LEU A 347 6.28 -11.27 -17.63
C LEU A 347 7.31 -10.44 -16.85
N TYR A 348 6.92 -9.88 -15.70
CA TYR A 348 7.74 -8.98 -14.88
C TYR A 348 8.57 -9.70 -13.80
N SER A 349 8.53 -11.04 -13.78
CA SER A 349 9.14 -11.83 -12.71
C SER A 349 10.41 -12.57 -13.14
N ASP A 350 10.92 -12.38 -14.35
CA ASP A 350 12.04 -13.16 -14.92
C ASP A 350 11.85 -14.69 -14.72
N GLY A 351 10.62 -15.17 -14.90
CA GLY A 351 10.24 -16.57 -14.68
C GLY A 351 9.96 -16.98 -13.22
N LYS A 352 10.23 -16.12 -12.23
CA LYS A 352 10.03 -16.43 -10.79
C LYS A 352 8.58 -16.68 -10.37
N ALA A 353 7.61 -16.28 -11.18
CA ALA A 353 6.19 -16.53 -10.97
C ALA A 353 5.58 -17.37 -12.11
N ASP A 354 6.41 -18.11 -12.84
CA ASP A 354 5.96 -19.16 -13.75
C ASP A 354 5.25 -20.26 -12.95
N GLY A 355 4.19 -20.81 -13.52
CA GLY A 355 3.37 -21.81 -12.84
C GLY A 355 2.32 -21.26 -11.88
N TRP A 356 2.30 -19.95 -11.55
CA TRP A 356 1.28 -19.41 -10.63
C TRP A 356 -0.13 -19.49 -11.22
N ARG A 357 -0.30 -19.14 -12.51
CA ARG A 357 -1.58 -19.28 -13.21
C ARG A 357 -2.03 -20.75 -13.23
N GLU A 358 -1.14 -21.64 -13.61
CA GLU A 358 -1.34 -23.08 -13.68
C GLU A 358 -1.74 -23.63 -12.31
N TYR A 359 -1.07 -23.17 -11.24
CA TYR A 359 -1.40 -23.51 -9.86
C TYR A 359 -2.85 -23.10 -9.52
N LEU A 360 -3.24 -21.85 -9.80
CA LEU A 360 -4.60 -21.36 -9.52
C LEU A 360 -5.66 -22.15 -10.32
N LEU A 361 -5.41 -22.40 -11.61
CA LEU A 361 -6.31 -23.17 -12.47
C LEU A 361 -6.42 -24.62 -12.02
N ASN A 362 -5.31 -25.27 -11.64
CA ASN A 362 -5.34 -26.62 -11.08
C ASN A 362 -6.15 -26.66 -9.77
N GLN A 363 -6.05 -25.65 -8.91
CA GLN A 363 -6.78 -25.59 -7.65
C GLN A 363 -8.29 -25.33 -7.82
N LEU A 364 -8.73 -24.70 -8.92
CA LEU A 364 -10.13 -24.34 -9.14
C LEU A 364 -10.85 -25.23 -10.17
N LEU A 365 -10.12 -25.77 -11.14
CA LEU A 365 -10.64 -26.46 -12.33
C LEU A 365 -9.80 -27.71 -12.71
N GLY A 366 -8.92 -28.18 -11.82
CA GLY A 366 -7.94 -29.24 -12.13
C GLY A 366 -8.54 -30.59 -12.49
N SER A 367 -9.74 -30.91 -11.99
CA SER A 367 -10.45 -32.14 -12.35
C SER A 367 -11.97 -32.03 -12.13
N PRO A 368 -12.79 -32.88 -12.77
CA PRO A 368 -14.23 -32.92 -12.51
C PRO A 368 -14.55 -33.18 -11.04
N LEU A 369 -13.83 -34.11 -10.41
CA LEU A 369 -14.02 -34.48 -8.99
C LEU A 369 -13.78 -33.27 -8.07
N GLN A 370 -12.73 -32.50 -8.35
CA GLN A 370 -12.41 -31.31 -7.57
C GLN A 370 -13.47 -30.23 -7.71
N ILE A 371 -13.97 -30.00 -8.93
CA ILE A 371 -15.08 -29.07 -9.17
C ILE A 371 -16.33 -29.52 -8.42
N GLN A 372 -16.69 -30.81 -8.46
CA GLN A 372 -17.83 -31.34 -7.71
C GLN A 372 -17.71 -31.08 -6.20
N LYS A 373 -16.51 -31.24 -5.63
CA LYS A 373 -16.24 -30.97 -4.22
C LYS A 373 -16.29 -29.47 -3.88
N ILE A 374 -15.78 -28.61 -4.76
CA ILE A 374 -15.97 -27.15 -4.64
C ILE A 374 -17.45 -26.80 -4.63
N PHE A 375 -18.26 -27.43 -5.49
CA PHE A 375 -19.71 -27.21 -5.49
C PHE A 375 -20.38 -27.74 -4.22
N SER A 376 -19.94 -28.85 -3.62
CA SER A 376 -20.41 -29.26 -2.29
C SER A 376 -20.16 -28.18 -1.22
N LEU A 377 -19.04 -27.47 -1.30
CA LEU A 377 -18.76 -26.35 -0.39
C LEU A 377 -19.67 -25.14 -0.66
N LEU A 378 -19.95 -24.83 -1.93
CA LEU A 378 -20.83 -23.73 -2.32
C LEU A 378 -22.29 -23.98 -1.95
N THR A 379 -22.76 -25.23 -2.09
CA THR A 379 -24.17 -25.61 -1.87
C THR A 379 -24.47 -26.15 -0.47
N GLY A 380 -23.43 -26.54 0.27
CA GLY A 380 -23.57 -27.15 1.59
C GLY A 380 -23.80 -26.17 2.75
N ASP A 381 -23.95 -26.74 3.95
CA ASP A 381 -24.36 -26.04 5.17
C ASP A 381 -23.40 -24.92 5.62
N LYS A 382 -22.14 -24.94 5.15
CA LYS A 382 -21.15 -23.91 5.47
C LYS A 382 -21.42 -22.56 4.78
N ASN A 383 -22.38 -22.52 3.86
CA ASN A 383 -22.77 -21.32 3.10
C ASN A 383 -21.54 -20.57 2.53
N ALA A 384 -20.66 -21.31 1.83
CA ALA A 384 -19.45 -20.72 1.26
C ALA A 384 -19.83 -19.79 0.10
N GLY A 385 -19.58 -18.49 0.27
CA GLY A 385 -19.86 -17.49 -0.75
C GLY A 385 -18.67 -17.20 -1.67
N LEU A 386 -17.46 -17.51 -1.22
CA LEU A 386 -16.23 -17.32 -1.98
C LEU A 386 -15.23 -18.43 -1.67
N ILE A 387 -14.72 -19.07 -2.71
CA ILE A 387 -13.76 -20.17 -2.63
C ILE A 387 -12.57 -19.84 -3.54
N TYR A 388 -11.36 -19.86 -2.99
CA TYR A 388 -10.14 -19.54 -3.71
C TYR A 388 -8.95 -20.32 -3.18
N PRO A 389 -7.87 -20.49 -3.98
CA PRO A 389 -6.70 -21.24 -3.54
C PRO A 389 -5.94 -20.55 -2.40
N GLN A 390 -5.23 -21.32 -1.59
CA GLN A 390 -4.16 -20.81 -0.75
C GLN A 390 -3.16 -20.01 -1.59
N ASN A 391 -2.42 -19.08 -0.98
CA ASN A 391 -1.37 -18.35 -1.70
C ASN A 391 -0.41 -19.32 -2.40
N SER A 392 0.09 -18.94 -3.57
CA SER A 392 1.17 -19.67 -4.23
C SER A 392 2.48 -19.54 -3.44
N THR A 393 3.39 -20.50 -3.61
CA THR A 393 4.73 -20.47 -3.01
C THR A 393 5.59 -19.31 -3.50
N VAL A 394 5.25 -18.69 -4.63
CA VAL A 394 5.98 -17.52 -5.14
C VAL A 394 5.57 -16.21 -4.45
N LEU A 395 4.46 -16.21 -3.70
CA LEU A 395 3.91 -15.00 -3.09
C LEU A 395 4.41 -14.84 -1.65
N PRO A 396 4.95 -13.68 -1.28
CA PRO A 396 5.34 -13.43 0.09
C PRO A 396 4.14 -13.14 0.99
N HIS A 397 4.26 -13.47 2.28
CA HIS A 397 3.16 -13.32 3.24
C HIS A 397 2.69 -11.85 3.38
N TRP A 398 3.60 -10.86 3.26
CA TRP A 398 3.24 -9.42 3.30
C TRP A 398 2.37 -8.95 2.12
N ALA A 399 2.23 -9.76 1.06
CA ALA A 399 1.24 -9.52 0.01
C ALA A 399 -0.20 -9.56 0.54
N ASN A 400 -0.44 -10.16 1.72
CA ASN A 400 -1.74 -10.18 2.41
C ASN A 400 -2.08 -8.89 3.17
N THR A 401 -1.35 -7.80 2.96
CA THR A 401 -1.67 -6.48 3.52
C THR A 401 -2.24 -5.55 2.45
N TRP A 402 -2.61 -4.32 2.82
CA TRP A 402 -3.05 -3.34 1.83
C TRP A 402 -1.94 -2.85 0.89
N LEU A 403 -0.65 -3.01 1.29
CA LEU A 403 0.50 -2.42 0.60
C LEU A 403 0.21 -0.95 0.21
N SER A 404 0.43 -0.57 -1.05
CA SER A 404 0.20 0.79 -1.54
C SER A 404 -1.29 1.10 -1.76
N ASN A 405 -2.19 0.12 -1.64
CA ASN A 405 -3.64 0.31 -1.84
C ASN A 405 -4.37 0.82 -0.59
N LYS A 406 -3.73 1.03 0.55
CA LYS A 406 -4.41 1.35 1.83
C LYS A 406 -5.45 2.46 1.68
N VAL A 407 -5.09 3.57 1.04
CA VAL A 407 -5.98 4.72 0.86
C VAL A 407 -7.18 4.39 -0.05
N LEU A 408 -6.94 3.76 -1.21
CA LEU A 408 -7.99 3.39 -2.15
C LEU A 408 -8.90 2.29 -1.59
N GLY A 409 -8.31 1.25 -0.99
CA GLY A 409 -9.01 0.16 -0.32
C GLY A 409 -9.92 0.64 0.80
N TYR A 410 -9.51 1.63 1.59
CA TYR A 410 -10.34 2.19 2.66
C TYR A 410 -11.54 2.96 2.09
N ARG A 411 -11.34 3.75 1.02
CA ARG A 411 -12.43 4.44 0.32
C ARG A 411 -13.42 3.43 -0.27
N LEU A 412 -12.90 2.34 -0.83
CA LEU A 412 -13.70 1.28 -1.41
C LEU A 412 -14.51 0.52 -0.34
N CYS A 413 -13.89 0.13 0.77
CA CYS A 413 -14.58 -0.50 1.90
C CYS A 413 -15.72 0.38 2.40
N LYS A 414 -15.49 1.68 2.53
CA LYS A 414 -16.55 2.64 2.91
C LYS A 414 -17.68 2.72 1.88
N LYS A 415 -17.36 2.75 0.58
CA LYS A 415 -18.36 2.71 -0.50
C LYS A 415 -19.24 1.45 -0.42
N LEU A 416 -18.63 0.32 -0.03
CA LEU A 416 -19.28 -0.99 0.08
C LEU A 416 -19.91 -1.26 1.46
N GLY A 417 -19.76 -0.36 2.44
CA GLY A 417 -20.26 -0.56 3.79
C GLY A 417 -19.52 -1.66 4.58
N ILE A 418 -18.29 -2.00 4.20
CA ILE A 418 -17.47 -3.03 4.85
C ILE A 418 -16.92 -2.48 6.16
N THR A 419 -17.32 -3.09 7.29
CA THR A 419 -16.83 -2.73 8.63
C THR A 419 -16.70 -3.96 9.53
N PRO A 420 -15.61 -4.13 10.31
CA PRO A 420 -14.43 -3.25 10.38
C PRO A 420 -13.54 -3.39 9.14
N ILE A 421 -12.81 -2.32 8.81
CA ILE A 421 -11.79 -2.35 7.74
C ILE A 421 -10.52 -2.97 8.35
N PRO A 422 -9.93 -4.01 7.73
CA PRO A 422 -8.76 -4.67 8.32
C PRO A 422 -7.53 -3.74 8.36
N SER A 423 -6.85 -3.75 9.51
CA SER A 423 -5.51 -3.21 9.69
C SER A 423 -4.50 -4.37 9.69
N GLY A 424 -3.45 -4.30 8.88
CA GLY A 424 -2.44 -5.37 8.79
C GLY A 424 -2.81 -6.44 7.75
N TYR A 425 -2.70 -7.70 8.15
CA TYR A 425 -2.87 -8.87 7.28
C TYR A 425 -4.33 -9.33 7.22
N PHE A 426 -4.81 -9.69 6.04
CA PHE A 426 -6.15 -10.19 5.82
C PHE A 426 -6.23 -11.06 4.56
N ASP A 427 -7.24 -11.91 4.50
CA ASP A 427 -7.41 -12.84 3.38
C ASP A 427 -8.12 -12.17 2.19
N PHE A 428 -7.66 -12.51 0.99
CA PHE A 428 -8.31 -12.24 -0.29
C PHE A 428 -7.73 -13.23 -1.34
N PRO A 429 -8.41 -13.44 -2.48
CA PRO A 429 -7.88 -14.29 -3.55
C PRO A 429 -6.70 -13.60 -4.26
N ALA A 430 -5.48 -13.85 -3.80
CA ALA A 430 -4.28 -13.32 -4.44
C ALA A 430 -4.08 -13.94 -5.83
N GLY A 431 -4.10 -13.09 -6.86
CA GLY A 431 -4.19 -13.48 -8.26
C GLY A 431 -5.62 -13.54 -8.79
N SER A 432 -6.59 -12.92 -8.10
CA SER A 432 -7.98 -12.68 -8.50
C SER A 432 -8.80 -13.85 -9.06
N MET A 433 -8.35 -15.11 -8.97
CA MET A 433 -9.12 -16.28 -9.42
C MET A 433 -9.88 -16.96 -8.30
N PHE A 434 -11.17 -17.25 -8.53
CA PHE A 434 -12.05 -17.83 -7.52
C PHE A 434 -13.33 -18.43 -8.11
N TRP A 435 -14.00 -19.24 -7.30
CA TRP A 435 -15.43 -19.54 -7.42
C TRP A 435 -16.21 -18.74 -6.36
N ALA A 436 -17.42 -18.29 -6.70
CA ALA A 436 -18.27 -17.56 -5.77
C ALA A 436 -19.76 -17.86 -6.00
N GLN A 437 -20.55 -17.71 -4.95
CA GLN A 437 -21.97 -17.43 -5.09
C GLN A 437 -22.12 -15.96 -5.50
N SER A 438 -22.86 -15.65 -6.56
CA SER A 438 -22.99 -14.26 -7.05
C SER A 438 -23.54 -13.32 -5.97
N LYS A 439 -24.46 -13.83 -5.14
CA LYS A 439 -25.04 -13.09 -4.00
C LYS A 439 -23.99 -12.62 -2.99
N ALA A 440 -22.90 -13.37 -2.80
CA ALA A 440 -21.82 -12.98 -1.90
C ALA A 440 -21.04 -11.77 -2.41
N LEU A 441 -21.04 -11.53 -3.73
CA LEU A 441 -20.36 -10.40 -4.38
C LEU A 441 -21.34 -9.32 -4.86
N GLN A 442 -22.62 -9.44 -4.52
CA GLN A 442 -23.67 -8.51 -4.95
C GLN A 442 -23.36 -7.03 -4.68
N PRO A 443 -22.78 -6.65 -3.52
CA PRO A 443 -22.41 -5.25 -3.28
C PRO A 443 -21.39 -4.70 -4.27
N LEU A 444 -20.48 -5.54 -4.79
CA LEU A 444 -19.49 -5.13 -5.78
C LEU A 444 -20.12 -4.94 -7.17
N PHE A 445 -21.02 -5.83 -7.59
CA PHE A 445 -21.78 -5.64 -8.84
C PHE A 445 -22.65 -4.39 -8.81
N ASN A 446 -23.28 -4.12 -7.66
CA ASN A 446 -24.15 -2.96 -7.47
C ASN A 446 -23.39 -1.63 -7.27
N ALA A 447 -22.06 -1.66 -7.15
CA ALA A 447 -21.27 -0.47 -6.88
C ALA A 447 -21.10 0.45 -8.11
N GLY A 448 -21.53 0.02 -9.30
CA GLY A 448 -21.59 0.86 -10.51
C GLY A 448 -20.21 1.32 -11.00
N PHE A 449 -19.24 0.40 -11.05
CA PHE A 449 -17.91 0.70 -11.61
C PHE A 449 -17.98 0.87 -13.12
N ASN A 450 -17.34 1.91 -13.63
CA ASN A 450 -17.18 2.16 -15.06
C ASN A 450 -15.72 1.97 -15.47
N ILE A 451 -15.47 1.73 -16.76
CA ILE A 451 -14.12 1.46 -17.26
C ILE A 451 -13.18 2.67 -17.03
N GLU A 452 -13.74 3.87 -16.97
CA GLU A 452 -13.07 5.15 -16.73
C GLU A 452 -12.57 5.31 -15.29
N ASP A 453 -13.15 4.57 -14.34
CA ASP A 453 -12.70 4.55 -12.94
C ASP A 453 -11.34 3.85 -12.78
N PHE A 454 -10.99 2.99 -13.75
CA PHE A 454 -9.68 2.33 -13.79
C PHE A 454 -8.67 3.23 -14.49
N PRO A 455 -7.43 3.37 -14.02
CA PRO A 455 -6.41 4.13 -14.74
C PRO A 455 -6.03 3.42 -16.05
N GLU A 456 -5.51 4.17 -17.02
CA GLU A 456 -4.90 3.60 -18.23
C GLU A 456 -3.69 2.74 -17.86
N GLU A 457 -3.49 1.64 -18.61
CA GLU A 457 -2.43 0.68 -18.32
C GLU A 457 -1.06 1.23 -18.74
N ALA A 458 -0.16 1.39 -17.77
CA ALA A 458 1.21 1.87 -17.94
C ALA A 458 2.23 0.96 -17.23
N GLY A 459 1.86 -0.30 -16.98
CA GLY A 459 2.71 -1.26 -16.27
C GLY A 459 2.69 -1.10 -14.75
N GLN A 460 1.59 -0.56 -14.19
CA GLN A 460 1.48 -0.36 -12.75
C GLN A 460 1.39 -1.72 -12.02
N ASN A 461 2.21 -1.91 -10.99
CA ASN A 461 2.26 -3.17 -10.23
C ASN A 461 1.45 -3.15 -8.93
N ASP A 462 1.00 -1.97 -8.47
CA ASP A 462 0.18 -1.79 -7.28
C ASP A 462 -0.55 -0.43 -7.33
N ALA A 463 -1.33 -0.09 -6.29
CA ALA A 463 -1.95 1.24 -6.09
C ALA A 463 -2.99 1.66 -7.16
N THR A 464 -3.74 0.70 -7.70
CA THR A 464 -4.84 0.99 -8.64
C THR A 464 -6.18 0.48 -8.13
N LEU A 465 -7.28 0.91 -8.75
CA LEU A 465 -8.61 0.42 -8.41
C LEU A 465 -8.74 -1.10 -8.60
N ALA A 466 -8.11 -1.68 -9.63
CA ALA A 466 -8.11 -3.13 -9.87
C ALA A 466 -7.48 -3.89 -8.69
N HIS A 467 -6.29 -3.47 -8.23
CA HIS A 467 -5.62 -4.08 -7.07
C HIS A 467 -6.40 -3.87 -5.75
N SER A 468 -7.09 -2.73 -5.61
CA SER A 468 -7.96 -2.49 -4.46
C SER A 468 -9.20 -3.38 -4.48
N LEU A 469 -9.79 -3.62 -5.65
CA LEU A 469 -10.95 -4.49 -5.85
C LEU A 469 -10.62 -5.96 -5.57
N GLU A 470 -9.47 -6.43 -6.06
CA GLU A 470 -8.94 -7.76 -5.76
C GLU A 470 -8.92 -8.05 -4.25
N ARG A 471 -8.49 -7.06 -3.45
CA ARG A 471 -8.35 -7.19 -2.00
C ARG A 471 -9.67 -7.19 -1.22
N VAL A 472 -10.77 -6.72 -1.81
CA VAL A 472 -12.06 -6.62 -1.10
C VAL A 472 -13.03 -7.76 -1.41
N PHE A 473 -12.71 -8.71 -2.29
CA PHE A 473 -13.61 -9.84 -2.59
C PHE A 473 -14.02 -10.63 -1.34
N ALA A 474 -13.04 -11.09 -0.56
CA ALA A 474 -13.30 -11.87 0.65
C ALA A 474 -13.99 -11.02 1.74
N LEU A 475 -13.64 -9.73 1.84
CA LEU A 475 -14.30 -8.81 2.77
C LEU A 475 -15.77 -8.59 2.41
N THR A 476 -16.08 -8.47 1.12
CA THR A 476 -17.44 -8.30 0.60
C THR A 476 -18.28 -9.54 0.85
N ALA A 477 -17.73 -10.73 0.60
CA ALA A 477 -18.42 -11.99 0.86
C ALA A 477 -18.82 -12.14 2.33
N ARG A 478 -17.88 -11.86 3.25
CA ARG A 478 -18.12 -11.88 4.70
C ARG A 478 -19.14 -10.84 5.14
N GLN A 479 -19.04 -9.62 4.64
CA GLN A 479 -20.01 -8.55 4.91
C GLN A 479 -21.43 -8.91 4.44
N SER A 480 -21.54 -9.71 3.38
CA SER A 480 -22.80 -10.20 2.83
C SER A 480 -23.34 -11.44 3.58
N GLY A 481 -22.69 -11.86 4.67
CA GLY A 481 -23.13 -12.99 5.50
C GLY A 481 -22.66 -14.37 5.04
N PHE A 482 -21.71 -14.42 4.10
CA PHE A 482 -21.18 -15.68 3.58
C PHE A 482 -19.81 -16.03 4.17
N SER A 483 -19.51 -17.32 4.23
CA SER A 483 -18.16 -17.79 4.60
C SER A 483 -17.22 -17.76 3.40
N THR A 484 -15.91 -17.70 3.69
CA THR A 484 -14.84 -17.77 2.69
C THR A 484 -14.04 -19.06 2.91
N CYS A 485 -13.82 -19.86 1.87
CA CYS A 485 -13.00 -21.06 1.96
C CYS A 485 -11.69 -20.89 1.20
N ILE A 486 -10.57 -21.16 1.87
CA ILE A 486 -9.25 -21.16 1.26
C ILE A 486 -8.84 -22.61 1.01
N LEU A 487 -8.67 -23.01 -0.25
CA LEU A 487 -8.32 -24.39 -0.59
C LEU A 487 -6.87 -24.68 -0.21
N GLN A 488 -6.65 -25.73 0.58
CA GLN A 488 -5.31 -26.14 1.01
C GLN A 488 -4.47 -26.62 -0.17
N ASP A 489 -3.23 -26.13 -0.27
CA ASP A 489 -2.25 -26.71 -1.17
C ASP A 489 -1.67 -28.00 -0.58
N LYS A 490 -1.94 -29.12 -1.25
CA LYS A 490 -1.40 -30.44 -0.90
C LYS A 490 -0.02 -30.71 -1.50
N GLN A 491 0.38 -30.02 -2.57
CA GLN A 491 1.68 -30.23 -3.23
C GLN A 491 2.79 -29.52 -2.47
N SER A 492 2.51 -28.33 -1.94
CA SER A 492 3.41 -27.61 -1.03
C SER A 492 2.69 -27.36 0.29
N PRO A 493 2.73 -28.32 1.24
CA PRO A 493 2.05 -28.18 2.52
C PRO A 493 2.53 -26.94 3.29
N SER A 494 1.59 -26.24 3.90
CA SER A 494 1.84 -25.15 4.85
C SER A 494 0.66 -25.08 5.80
N TRP A 495 0.94 -24.90 7.09
CA TRP A 495 -0.11 -24.71 8.09
C TRP A 495 -0.69 -23.29 8.05
N SER A 496 -0.05 -22.36 7.33
CA SER A 496 -0.45 -20.95 7.26
C SER A 496 -1.14 -20.63 5.94
N ARG A 497 -2.32 -19.99 6.02
CA ARG A 497 -3.05 -19.42 4.87
C ARG A 497 -2.19 -18.49 4.02
N TRP A 498 -1.24 -17.77 4.63
CA TRP A 498 -0.32 -16.84 3.96
C TRP A 498 1.10 -17.40 3.78
N ARG A 499 1.32 -18.69 4.10
CA ARG A 499 2.63 -19.36 4.12
C ARG A 499 3.72 -18.65 4.94
N ILE A 500 3.36 -18.08 6.08
CA ILE A 500 4.32 -17.37 6.94
C ILE A 500 5.36 -18.33 7.54
N ASP A 501 5.01 -19.59 7.70
CA ASP A 501 5.87 -20.67 8.16
C ASP A 501 7.15 -20.80 7.35
N ARG A 502 7.11 -20.47 6.05
CA ARG A 502 8.30 -20.45 5.19
C ARG A 502 9.33 -19.37 5.54
N TYR A 503 8.90 -18.35 6.29
CA TYR A 503 9.73 -17.24 6.77
C TYR A 503 10.09 -17.38 8.25
N MET A 504 9.31 -18.17 9.00
CA MET A 504 9.55 -18.41 10.42
C MET A 504 10.38 -19.67 10.68
N LEU A 505 10.31 -20.69 9.83
CA LEU A 505 10.96 -21.99 10.02
C LEU A 505 12.18 -22.15 9.11
N HIS A 506 13.17 -21.28 9.28
CA HIS A 506 14.44 -21.39 8.56
C HIS A 506 15.37 -22.36 9.28
N GLN A 507 15.19 -23.66 9.06
CA GLN A 507 16.18 -24.64 9.52
C GLN A 507 17.52 -24.38 8.82
N GLN A 508 18.60 -24.37 9.58
CA GLN A 508 19.96 -24.13 9.08
C GLN A 508 20.28 -25.02 7.86
N GLU A 509 19.92 -26.30 7.92
CA GLU A 509 20.11 -27.28 6.84
C GLU A 509 19.43 -26.89 5.53
N ILE A 510 18.23 -26.29 5.60
CA ILE A 510 17.49 -25.82 4.43
C ILE A 510 18.20 -24.61 3.81
N ILE A 511 18.66 -23.68 4.66
CA ILE A 511 19.41 -22.51 4.19
C ILE A 511 20.74 -22.95 3.56
N GLU A 512 21.49 -23.82 4.22
CA GLU A 512 22.76 -24.33 3.71
C GLU A 512 22.58 -25.04 2.37
N THR A 513 21.55 -25.88 2.24
CA THR A 513 21.23 -26.57 1.00
C THR A 513 20.86 -25.57 -0.10
N ALA A 514 20.03 -24.57 0.21
CA ALA A 514 19.63 -23.55 -0.75
C ALA A 514 20.81 -22.71 -1.24
N ILE A 515 21.70 -22.27 -0.33
CA ILE A 515 22.87 -21.46 -0.66
C ILE A 515 23.90 -22.27 -1.47
N ARG A 516 24.02 -23.59 -1.21
CA ARG A 516 24.93 -24.49 -1.95
C ARG A 516 24.41 -24.86 -3.35
N HIS A 517 23.17 -24.55 -3.68
CA HIS A 517 22.61 -24.87 -4.99
C HIS A 517 23.38 -24.15 -6.11
N SER A 518 23.71 -24.88 -7.18
CA SER A 518 24.56 -24.35 -8.28
C SER A 518 23.99 -23.14 -9.00
N ASP A 519 22.68 -22.90 -8.86
CA ASP A 519 21.98 -21.78 -9.51
C ASP A 519 21.99 -20.50 -8.66
N VAL A 520 22.33 -20.60 -7.38
CA VAL A 520 22.47 -19.44 -6.49
C VAL A 520 23.80 -18.78 -6.76
N ARG A 521 23.74 -17.55 -7.30
CA ARG A 521 24.92 -16.73 -7.63
C ARG A 521 25.20 -15.63 -6.62
N ILE A 522 24.16 -15.14 -5.95
CA ILE A 522 24.22 -14.00 -5.04
C ILE A 522 23.36 -14.31 -3.83
N VAL A 523 23.90 -14.09 -2.64
CA VAL A 523 23.17 -14.13 -1.37
C VAL A 523 23.11 -12.70 -0.84
N VAL A 524 21.90 -12.21 -0.57
CA VAL A 524 21.66 -10.90 0.04
C VAL A 524 21.01 -11.13 1.39
N PHE A 525 21.52 -10.46 2.42
CA PHE A 525 20.97 -10.53 3.78
C PHE A 525 21.04 -9.16 4.46
N ASP A 526 20.08 -8.88 5.33
CA ASP A 526 20.09 -7.73 6.23
C ASP A 526 20.61 -8.18 7.60
N ILE A 527 21.63 -7.52 8.14
CA ILE A 527 22.26 -7.92 9.40
C ILE A 527 21.31 -7.70 10.59
N PHE A 528 20.57 -6.59 10.64
CA PHE A 528 19.82 -6.25 11.85
C PHE A 528 18.48 -6.99 11.93
N ASP A 529 17.80 -7.16 10.80
CA ASP A 529 16.57 -7.96 10.71
C ASP A 529 16.83 -9.48 10.84
N THR A 530 18.09 -9.93 10.76
CA THR A 530 18.44 -11.36 10.89
C THR A 530 18.79 -11.78 12.31
N LEU A 531 19.21 -10.87 13.20
CA LEU A 531 19.76 -11.20 14.52
C LEU A 531 18.71 -11.33 15.62
N ILE A 532 17.59 -10.62 15.48
CA ILE A 532 16.55 -10.56 16.52
C ILE A 532 15.21 -10.99 15.98
N THR A 533 14.39 -11.58 16.84
CA THR A 533 13.01 -11.93 16.53
C THR A 533 12.07 -11.28 17.53
N ARG A 534 10.89 -10.90 17.03
CA ARG A 534 9.76 -10.43 17.83
C ARG A 534 8.62 -11.42 17.61
N PRO A 535 7.90 -11.88 18.66
CA PRO A 535 6.76 -12.78 18.55
C PRO A 535 5.49 -12.08 18.07
N LEU A 536 5.62 -10.99 17.30
CA LEU A 536 4.52 -10.17 16.80
C LEU A 536 4.58 -10.09 15.29
N LEU A 537 3.47 -10.44 14.64
CA LEU A 537 3.33 -10.28 13.19
C LEU A 537 3.25 -8.81 12.76
N ASN A 538 2.63 -7.97 13.60
CA ASN A 538 2.54 -6.54 13.40
C ASN A 538 3.29 -5.83 14.53
N PRO A 539 4.42 -5.17 14.25
CA PRO A 539 5.19 -4.45 15.27
C PRO A 539 4.36 -3.43 16.06
N GLU A 540 3.35 -2.81 15.44
CA GLU A 540 2.48 -1.82 16.09
C GLU A 540 1.60 -2.41 17.20
N ASP A 541 1.40 -3.73 17.24
CA ASP A 541 0.61 -4.37 18.29
C ASP A 541 1.28 -4.25 19.67
N ILE A 542 2.58 -3.95 19.73
CA ILE A 542 3.27 -3.67 21.00
C ILE A 542 2.65 -2.51 21.77
N LYS A 543 2.18 -1.48 21.06
CA LYS A 543 1.52 -0.30 21.67
C LYS A 543 0.22 -0.69 22.35
N LYS A 544 -0.49 -1.69 21.83
CA LYS A 544 -1.71 -2.24 22.45
C LYS A 544 -1.36 -3.03 23.71
N ILE A 545 -0.32 -3.85 23.66
CA ILE A 545 0.17 -4.59 24.84
C ILE A 545 0.56 -3.62 25.96
N ILE A 546 1.26 -2.53 25.64
CA ILE A 546 1.62 -1.47 26.59
C ILE A 546 0.36 -0.83 27.18
N ALA A 547 -0.60 -0.45 26.33
CA ALA A 547 -1.84 0.16 26.78
C ALA A 547 -2.69 -0.75 27.68
N ASP A 548 -2.76 -2.04 27.36
CA ASP A 548 -3.50 -3.05 28.14
C ASP A 548 -2.84 -3.35 29.49
N ARG A 549 -1.50 -3.19 29.58
CA ARG A 549 -0.74 -3.36 30.83
C ARG A 549 -0.71 -2.09 31.69
N ALA A 550 -0.99 -0.93 31.11
CA ALA A 550 -1.09 0.33 31.83
C ALA A 550 -2.46 0.48 32.52
N ASP A 551 -2.56 1.43 33.45
CA ASP A 551 -3.86 1.82 34.00
C ASP A 551 -4.79 2.31 32.88
N LYS A 552 -6.05 1.85 32.89
CA LYS A 552 -6.99 2.05 31.77
C LYS A 552 -7.06 3.50 31.22
N PRO A 553 -7.16 4.55 32.05
CA PRO A 553 -7.17 5.93 31.54
C PRO A 553 -5.83 6.35 30.90
N ALA A 554 -4.71 5.86 31.42
CA ALA A 554 -3.38 6.13 30.87
C ALA A 554 -3.14 5.36 29.58
N GLY A 555 -3.55 4.09 29.51
CA GLY A 555 -3.48 3.25 28.31
C GLY A 555 -4.30 3.79 27.15
N GLU A 556 -5.54 4.24 27.40
CA GLU A 556 -6.40 4.87 26.38
C GLU A 556 -5.74 6.14 25.82
N ARG A 557 -5.19 7.00 26.68
CA ARG A 557 -4.46 8.21 26.29
C ARG A 557 -3.15 7.92 25.58
N TYR A 558 -2.45 6.87 25.98
CA TYR A 558 -1.24 6.41 25.33
C TYR A 558 -1.55 6.03 23.87
N LEU A 559 -2.56 5.19 23.61
CA LEU A 559 -2.95 4.82 22.25
C LEU A 559 -3.39 6.01 21.41
N GLU A 560 -4.11 6.96 22.01
CA GLU A 560 -4.59 8.16 21.32
C GLU A 560 -3.44 9.07 20.87
N PHE A 561 -2.43 9.29 21.73
CA PHE A 561 -1.42 10.32 21.51
C PHE A 561 -0.01 9.82 21.15
N ARG A 562 0.35 8.56 21.39
CA ARG A 562 1.72 8.05 21.21
C ARG A 562 2.24 8.18 19.77
N ALA A 563 1.42 7.87 18.77
CA ALA A 563 1.80 8.01 17.36
C ALA A 563 1.83 9.47 16.91
N LEU A 564 0.97 10.32 17.47
CA LEU A 564 0.97 11.76 17.21
C LEU A 564 2.22 12.43 17.81
N ALA A 565 2.58 12.05 19.03
CA ALA A 565 3.76 12.52 19.74
C ALA A 565 5.03 12.22 18.95
N GLU A 566 5.17 11.00 18.42
CA GLU A 566 6.31 10.61 17.60
C GLU A 566 6.40 11.39 16.29
N ASN A 567 5.27 11.54 15.58
CA ASN A 567 5.23 12.35 14.36
C ASN A 567 5.55 13.82 14.63
N GLN A 568 5.06 14.37 15.74
CA GLN A 568 5.34 15.75 16.15
C GLN A 568 6.82 15.92 16.53
N ALA A 569 7.39 14.98 17.29
CA ALA A 569 8.81 14.97 17.62
C ALA A 569 9.67 14.96 16.34
N ARG A 570 9.39 14.05 15.39
CA ARG A 570 10.08 14.00 14.08
C ARG A 570 9.97 15.30 13.28
N GLN A 571 8.80 15.95 13.30
CA GLN A 571 8.61 17.22 12.61
C GLN A 571 9.39 18.37 13.25
N ILE A 572 9.54 18.36 14.58
CA ILE A 572 10.30 19.37 15.32
C ILE A 572 11.79 19.21 15.08
N THR A 573 12.31 17.98 15.12
CA THR A 573 13.73 17.69 14.97
C THR A 573 14.17 17.66 13.50
N GLY A 574 13.26 17.34 12.58
CA GLY A 574 13.57 17.16 11.16
C GLY A 574 14.36 15.88 10.86
N HIS A 575 14.51 14.99 11.84
CA HIS A 575 15.21 13.71 11.76
C HIS A 575 14.53 12.66 12.65
N ASP A 576 15.06 11.43 12.68
CA ASP A 576 14.48 10.38 13.54
C ASP A 576 14.70 10.67 15.04
N VAL A 577 13.82 10.16 15.89
CA VAL A 577 13.69 10.61 17.29
C VAL A 577 13.79 9.47 18.30
N ASP A 578 14.36 9.77 19.45
CA ASP A 578 14.43 8.86 20.59
C ASP A 578 13.13 8.86 21.44
N LEU A 579 13.03 7.90 22.36
CA LEU A 579 11.91 7.82 23.30
C LEU A 579 11.79 9.09 24.15
N ASP A 580 12.90 9.76 24.50
CA ASP A 580 12.89 11.01 25.27
C ASP A 580 12.15 12.14 24.54
N ALA A 581 12.43 12.36 23.26
CA ALA A 581 11.72 13.32 22.43
C ALA A 581 10.24 12.96 22.28
N ILE A 582 9.94 11.68 22.09
CA ILE A 582 8.57 11.20 21.97
C ILE A 582 7.78 11.43 23.25
N TYR A 583 8.33 11.04 24.41
CA TYR A 583 7.64 11.14 25.70
C TYR A 583 7.50 12.58 26.20
N ARG A 584 8.41 13.48 25.81
CA ARG A 584 8.22 14.94 25.99
C ARG A 584 6.98 15.43 25.24
N GLU A 585 6.81 15.05 23.98
CA GLU A 585 5.62 15.42 23.20
C GLU A 585 4.36 14.70 23.71
N LEU A 586 4.47 13.44 24.16
CA LEU A 586 3.36 12.69 24.74
C LEU A 586 2.83 13.34 26.02
N SER A 587 3.72 13.77 26.91
CA SER A 587 3.37 14.54 28.12
C SER A 587 2.64 15.83 27.77
N ALA A 588 3.16 16.56 26.78
CA ALA A 588 2.58 17.80 26.28
C ALA A 588 1.18 17.63 25.66
N LEU A 589 0.92 16.50 24.99
CA LEU A 589 -0.31 16.24 24.23
C LEU A 589 -1.40 15.55 25.06
N SER A 590 -1.04 14.55 25.85
CA SER A 590 -1.99 13.67 26.53
C SER A 590 -2.66 14.30 27.75
N GLY A 591 -1.97 15.24 28.42
CA GLY A 591 -2.42 15.83 29.69
C GLY A 591 -2.35 14.86 30.88
N LEU A 592 -1.59 13.76 30.74
CA LEU A 592 -1.30 12.83 31.83
C LEU A 592 -0.36 13.47 32.86
N SER A 593 -0.38 12.96 34.10
CA SER A 593 0.58 13.38 35.14
C SER A 593 2.00 12.96 34.78
N ALA A 594 3.00 13.63 35.36
CA ALA A 594 4.40 13.24 35.18
C ALA A 594 4.64 11.77 35.59
N ASP A 595 4.04 11.33 36.70
CA ASP A 595 4.14 9.95 37.18
C ASP A 595 3.56 8.94 36.18
N ALA A 596 2.42 9.24 35.55
CA ALA A 596 1.82 8.35 34.56
C ALA A 596 2.63 8.28 33.26
N ILE A 597 3.25 9.40 32.85
CA ILE A 597 4.16 9.44 31.70
C ILE A 597 5.41 8.60 31.95
N GLU A 598 5.99 8.70 33.15
CA GLU A 598 7.17 7.92 33.53
C GLU A 598 6.84 6.42 33.60
N GLN A 599 5.70 6.05 34.19
CA GLN A 599 5.24 4.66 34.23
C GLN A 599 5.02 4.09 32.82
N LEU A 600 4.38 4.84 31.91
CA LEU A 600 4.20 4.43 30.53
C LEU A 600 5.54 4.23 29.81
N ARG A 601 6.51 5.14 30.06
CA ARG A 601 7.86 5.04 29.50
C ARG A 601 8.56 3.77 29.96
N THR A 602 8.63 3.57 31.28
CA THR A 602 9.25 2.37 31.85
C THR A 602 8.58 1.11 31.33
N LEU A 603 7.25 1.12 31.18
CA LEU A 603 6.49 -0.01 30.66
C LEU A 603 6.81 -0.26 29.17
N GLU A 604 6.89 0.77 28.34
CA GLU A 604 7.28 0.64 26.92
C GLU A 604 8.69 0.07 26.78
N GLU A 605 9.67 0.62 27.50
CA GLU A 605 11.06 0.14 27.50
C GLU A 605 11.16 -1.33 28.00
N THR A 606 10.43 -1.67 29.05
CA THR A 606 10.39 -3.03 29.60
C THR A 606 9.75 -4.00 28.61
N VAL A 607 8.64 -3.63 27.97
CA VAL A 607 7.94 -4.50 27.02
C VAL A 607 8.77 -4.71 25.76
N GLU A 608 9.35 -3.64 25.18
CA GLU A 608 10.22 -3.72 24.00
C GLU A 608 11.46 -4.58 24.27
N SER A 609 12.13 -4.41 25.42
CA SER A 609 13.30 -5.24 25.77
C SER A 609 12.94 -6.70 26.05
N THR A 610 11.80 -6.97 26.71
CA THR A 610 11.39 -8.34 27.09
C THR A 610 10.94 -9.17 25.89
N ILE A 611 10.35 -8.52 24.89
CA ILE A 611 9.71 -9.23 23.76
C ILE A 611 10.69 -9.54 22.63
N VAL A 612 11.84 -8.86 22.59
CA VAL A 612 12.89 -9.10 21.62
C VAL A 612 13.78 -10.21 22.16
N SER A 613 13.99 -11.25 21.36
CA SER A 613 14.96 -12.31 21.66
C SER A 613 15.93 -12.45 20.49
N PRO A 614 17.19 -12.85 20.73
CA PRO A 614 18.07 -13.18 19.63
C PRO A 614 17.49 -14.38 18.87
N ARG A 615 17.69 -14.39 17.56
CA ARG A 615 17.14 -15.41 16.66
C ARG A 615 17.91 -16.71 16.90
N PRO A 616 17.27 -17.79 17.41
CA PRO A 616 17.99 -19.01 17.81
C PRO A 616 18.86 -19.60 16.70
N GLU A 617 18.44 -19.45 15.44
CA GLU A 617 19.16 -19.93 14.26
C GLU A 617 20.45 -19.14 13.96
N THR A 618 20.67 -18.01 14.62
CA THR A 618 21.85 -17.14 14.47
C THR A 618 22.79 -17.18 15.68
N ILE A 619 22.38 -17.83 16.77
CA ILE A 619 23.20 -18.03 17.97
C ILE A 619 23.92 -19.36 17.80
N ALA A 620 25.24 -19.31 17.62
CA ALA A 620 26.10 -20.49 17.53
C ALA A 620 26.46 -21.07 18.92
#